data_AF-A0A5K0W4P9-F1
#
_entry.id   AF-A0A5K0W4P9-F1
#
_cell.length_a   1.000
_cell.length_b   1.000
_cell.length_c   1.000
_cell.angle_alpha   90.00
_cell.angle_beta   90.00
_cell.angle_gamma   90.00
#
_symmetry.space_group_name_H-M   'P 1'
#
loop_
_entity.id
_entity.type
_entity.pdbx_description
1 polymer ?
#
loop_
_entity_poly.entity_id
_entity_poly.type
_entity_poly.pdbx_seq_one_letter_code
_entity_poly.pdbx_strand_id
1 'polypeptide(L)'
;MFSSSAGRFARAMTTPHPFTAGGLTLRLVKRLAFLSCSFWIAYLAIVVLSTHPCGLSPRCLSSLHLAHRPILPESPPTETRHLVFGIASSASSWPRRRDYVRAWWRPGETRGFVWLDRPLNSSFPQTDASLPTVRVSEDTSRFPYTYRKGLRSAIRVARIVAETVRLGLPDVRWFVFGDDDTVFFVDNLVRVLRKYDHEMWFYVGESSENVDQNRVNSFDMGFGGGGFAISHRLAAALARVFDSCLVRYAHLYGSDARVFACLAELGVGLTHERGFHQ
;
A
#
# COMPACT_ATOMS: atom_id res chain seq x y z
N MET A 1 -85.96 66.79 -11.17
CA MET A 1 -85.01 67.18 -12.25
C MET A 1 -84.55 65.93 -12.99
N PHE A 2 -84.16 66.05 -14.25
CA PHE A 2 -83.49 65.00 -15.06
C PHE A 2 -82.05 64.78 -14.54
N SER A 3 -81.29 63.71 -14.80
CA SER A 3 -81.45 62.43 -15.56
C SER A 3 -80.75 61.30 -14.73
N SER A 4 -80.34 60.07 -15.13
CA SER A 4 -80.19 59.27 -16.37
C SER A 4 -80.26 57.78 -15.93
N SER A 5 -80.82 56.79 -16.65
CA SER A 5 -80.35 56.09 -17.87
C SER A 5 -78.87 55.60 -17.80
N ALA A 6 -78.54 54.30 -17.95
CA ALA A 6 -79.38 53.10 -18.16
C ALA A 6 -78.63 51.78 -17.82
N GLY A 7 -79.35 50.65 -17.79
CA GLY A 7 -78.76 49.30 -17.95
C GLY A 7 -79.28 48.22 -16.97
N ARG A 8 -80.13 47.30 -17.47
CA ARG A 8 -80.44 46.02 -16.78
C ARG A 8 -79.74 44.87 -17.51
N PHE A 9 -79.25 43.87 -16.79
CA PHE A 9 -79.48 42.46 -17.14
C PHE A 9 -79.40 41.58 -15.88
N ALA A 10 -80.14 40.47 -15.84
CA ALA A 10 -80.33 39.67 -14.65
C ALA A 10 -79.16 38.71 -14.37
N ARG A 11 -78.94 38.37 -13.10
CA ARG A 11 -78.07 37.27 -12.67
C ARG A 11 -78.87 36.31 -11.79
N ALA A 12 -78.92 35.04 -12.17
CA ALA A 12 -79.77 34.05 -11.52
C ALA A 12 -79.27 33.69 -10.11
N MET A 13 -80.21 33.32 -9.23
CA MET A 13 -79.87 32.61 -8.00
C MET A 13 -79.50 31.16 -8.32
N THR A 14 -78.34 30.71 -7.86
CA THR A 14 -78.02 29.29 -7.69
C THR A 14 -77.53 29.08 -6.26
N THR A 15 -77.99 28.01 -5.63
CA THR A 15 -77.66 27.68 -4.24
C THR A 15 -76.24 27.12 -4.12
N PRO A 16 -75.53 27.36 -3.01
CA PRO A 16 -74.21 26.78 -2.78
C PRO A 16 -74.33 25.28 -2.49
N HIS A 17 -73.80 24.43 -3.39
CA HIS A 17 -73.61 23.02 -3.09
C HIS A 17 -72.44 22.82 -2.10
N PRO A 18 -72.56 21.92 -1.11
CA PRO A 18 -71.51 21.67 -0.13
C PRO A 18 -70.31 20.93 -0.75
N PHE A 19 -69.11 21.50 -0.62
CA PHE A 19 -67.86 20.82 -1.01
C PHE A 19 -67.57 19.65 -0.05
N THR A 20 -67.58 18.42 -0.57
CA THR A 20 -67.39 17.19 0.22
C THR A 20 -65.90 16.91 0.50
N ALA A 21 -65.40 17.43 1.63
CA ALA A 21 -64.00 17.35 2.02
C ALA A 21 -63.38 15.93 2.08
N GLY A 22 -64.18 14.88 2.26
CA GLY A 22 -63.71 13.49 2.37
C GLY A 22 -63.03 12.91 1.11
N GLY A 23 -63.23 13.51 -0.06
CA GLY A 23 -62.62 13.03 -1.30
C GLY A 23 -61.11 13.24 -1.39
N LEU A 24 -60.59 14.30 -0.76
CA LEU A 24 -59.18 14.67 -0.84
C LEU A 24 -58.33 13.92 0.18
N THR A 25 -58.82 13.78 1.41
CA THR A 25 -58.16 13.04 2.49
C THR A 25 -57.98 11.56 2.14
N LEU A 26 -59.01 10.89 1.60
CA LEU A 26 -58.91 9.49 1.17
C LEU A 26 -57.89 9.28 0.05
N ARG A 27 -57.74 10.24 -0.87
CA ARG A 27 -56.71 10.19 -1.93
C ARG A 27 -55.29 10.36 -1.36
N LEU A 28 -55.11 11.25 -0.38
CA LEU A 28 -53.83 11.46 0.29
C LEU A 28 -53.42 10.23 1.12
N VAL A 29 -54.33 9.68 1.93
CA VAL A 29 -54.09 8.46 2.73
C VAL A 29 -53.71 7.28 1.83
N LYS A 30 -54.40 7.08 0.70
CA LYS A 30 -54.04 6.03 -0.27
C LYS A 30 -52.62 6.25 -0.84
N ARG A 31 -52.24 7.47 -1.21
CA ARG A 31 -50.88 7.77 -1.71
C ARG A 31 -49.80 7.52 -0.66
N LEU A 32 -50.03 7.91 0.60
CA LEU A 32 -49.11 7.65 1.71
C LEU A 32 -48.97 6.15 2.00
N ALA A 33 -50.06 5.39 1.93
CA ALA A 33 -50.03 3.93 2.07
C ALA A 33 -49.25 3.25 0.92
N PHE A 34 -49.44 3.68 -0.33
CA PHE A 34 -48.66 3.17 -1.47
C PHE A 34 -47.16 3.50 -1.33
N LEU A 35 -46.80 4.72 -0.93
CA LEU A 35 -45.41 5.10 -0.68
C LEU A 35 -44.79 4.25 0.43
N SER A 36 -45.45 4.13 1.58
CA SER A 36 -45.02 3.27 2.68
C SER A 36 -44.82 1.82 2.24
N CYS A 37 -45.78 1.24 1.52
CA CYS A 37 -45.68 -0.11 0.97
C CYS A 37 -44.48 -0.26 0.01
N SER A 38 -44.23 0.72 -0.87
CA SER A 38 -43.08 0.70 -1.78
C SER A 38 -41.73 0.78 -1.05
N PHE A 39 -41.64 1.56 0.05
CA PHE A 39 -40.45 1.59 0.91
C PHE A 39 -40.24 0.27 1.65
N TRP A 40 -41.31 -0.35 2.18
CA TRP A 40 -41.23 -1.66 2.83
C TRP A 40 -40.85 -2.78 1.86
N ILE A 41 -41.35 -2.77 0.62
CA ILE A 41 -40.95 -3.72 -0.43
C ILE A 41 -39.48 -3.52 -0.82
N ALA A 42 -39.02 -2.27 -0.99
CA ALA A 42 -37.62 -1.98 -1.28
C ALA A 42 -36.69 -2.39 -0.12
N TYR A 43 -37.09 -2.13 1.12
CA TYR A 43 -36.35 -2.54 2.32
C TYR A 43 -36.27 -4.07 2.43
N LEU A 44 -37.40 -4.78 2.26
CA LEU A 44 -37.42 -6.24 2.22
C LEU A 44 -36.55 -6.80 1.09
N ALA A 45 -36.59 -6.20 -0.11
CA ALA A 45 -35.72 -6.61 -1.21
C ALA A 45 -34.22 -6.42 -0.87
N ILE A 46 -33.85 -5.30 -0.23
CA ILE A 46 -32.46 -5.04 0.22
C ILE A 46 -32.04 -6.02 1.32
N VAL A 47 -32.91 -6.32 2.29
CA VAL A 47 -32.64 -7.31 3.35
C VAL A 47 -32.52 -8.72 2.76
N VAL A 48 -33.39 -9.10 1.82
CA VAL A 48 -33.32 -10.41 1.14
C VAL A 48 -32.06 -10.52 0.28
N LEU A 49 -31.71 -9.49 -0.49
CA LEU A 49 -30.48 -9.46 -1.30
C LEU A 49 -29.20 -9.49 -0.45
N SER A 50 -29.20 -8.86 0.72
CA SER A 50 -28.04 -8.87 1.64
C SER A 50 -27.98 -10.10 2.57
N THR A 51 -29.09 -10.83 2.76
CA THR A 51 -29.11 -12.11 3.50
C THR A 51 -29.02 -13.35 2.59
N HIS A 52 -29.19 -13.20 1.26
CA HIS A 52 -28.99 -14.28 0.30
C HIS A 52 -27.52 -14.78 0.32
N PRO A 53 -27.26 -16.09 0.57
CA PRO A 53 -25.90 -16.62 0.68
C PRO A 53 -25.00 -16.42 -0.55
N CYS A 54 -25.58 -16.21 -1.73
CA CYS A 54 -24.84 -15.92 -2.97
C CYS A 54 -24.39 -14.46 -3.10
N GLY A 55 -24.99 -13.51 -2.37
CA GLY A 55 -24.69 -12.08 -2.48
C GLY A 55 -23.38 -11.65 -1.80
N LEU A 56 -22.92 -12.42 -0.79
CA LEU A 56 -21.75 -12.09 0.03
C LEU A 56 -20.70 -13.21 0.11
N SER A 57 -20.83 -14.28 -0.69
CA SER A 57 -19.87 -15.38 -0.73
C SER A 57 -18.94 -15.26 -1.95
N PRO A 58 -17.62 -15.00 -1.78
CA PRO A 58 -16.68 -14.85 -2.89
C PRO A 58 -16.66 -16.06 -3.84
N ARG A 59 -16.95 -17.25 -3.29
CA ARG A 59 -16.91 -18.54 -4.01
C ARG A 59 -17.79 -18.58 -5.26
N CYS A 60 -18.94 -17.89 -5.26
CA CYS A 60 -19.87 -17.92 -6.39
C CYS A 60 -19.36 -17.11 -7.60
N LEU A 61 -18.73 -15.95 -7.34
CA LEU A 61 -18.05 -15.14 -8.36
C LEU A 61 -16.79 -15.85 -8.88
N SER A 62 -16.06 -16.56 -8.02
CA SER A 62 -14.90 -17.35 -8.43
C SER A 62 -15.24 -18.39 -9.51
N SER A 63 -16.38 -19.09 -9.40
CA SER A 63 -16.77 -20.15 -10.35
C SER A 63 -17.01 -19.63 -11.77
N LEU A 64 -17.54 -18.42 -11.95
CA LEU A 64 -17.76 -17.83 -13.27
C LEU A 64 -16.48 -17.27 -13.89
N HIS A 65 -15.52 -16.83 -13.08
CA HIS A 65 -14.27 -16.24 -13.57
C HIS A 65 -13.16 -17.28 -13.84
N LEU A 66 -13.28 -18.50 -13.30
CA LEU A 66 -12.28 -19.56 -13.49
C LEU A 66 -12.36 -20.23 -14.88
N ALA A 67 -13.48 -20.09 -15.60
CA ALA A 67 -13.73 -20.75 -16.88
C ALA A 67 -12.91 -20.20 -18.07
N HIS A 68 -12.20 -19.08 -17.92
CA HIS A 68 -11.42 -18.47 -19.00
C HIS A 68 -10.17 -17.70 -18.54
N ARG A 69 -9.33 -18.33 -17.72
CA ARG A 69 -7.89 -17.99 -17.74
C ARG A 69 -7.24 -18.69 -18.94
N PRO A 70 -6.70 -17.97 -19.94
CA PRO A 70 -5.75 -18.60 -20.86
C PRO A 70 -4.56 -19.10 -20.04
N ILE A 71 -4.07 -20.31 -20.35
CA ILE A 71 -2.90 -20.88 -19.69
C ILE A 71 -1.67 -20.15 -20.23
N LEU A 72 -1.35 -19.01 -19.64
CA LEU A 72 -0.02 -18.42 -19.73
C LEU A 72 0.97 -19.46 -19.17
N PRO A 73 2.14 -19.66 -19.81
CA PRO A 73 3.14 -20.58 -19.29
C PRO A 73 3.54 -20.13 -17.88
N GLU A 74 3.44 -21.05 -16.91
CA GLU A 74 3.75 -20.77 -15.52
C GLU A 74 5.21 -20.30 -15.42
N SER A 75 5.41 -19.02 -15.01
CA SER A 75 6.74 -18.43 -14.98
C SER A 75 7.64 -19.25 -14.05
N PRO A 76 8.85 -19.65 -14.48
CA PRO A 76 9.68 -20.58 -13.71
C PRO A 76 9.91 -20.04 -12.28
N PRO A 77 9.92 -20.87 -11.23
CA PRO A 77 9.87 -20.40 -9.85
C PRO A 77 10.93 -19.36 -9.47
N THR A 78 10.63 -18.53 -8.47
CA THR A 78 11.61 -17.59 -7.88
C THR A 78 12.82 -18.36 -7.33
N GLU A 79 14.03 -17.79 -7.41
CA GLU A 79 15.33 -18.41 -7.08
C GLU A 79 16.27 -17.33 -6.56
N THR A 80 17.38 -17.71 -5.92
CA THR A 80 18.37 -16.78 -5.34
C THR A 80 18.84 -15.69 -6.33
N ARG A 81 19.11 -16.07 -7.59
CA ARG A 81 19.50 -15.13 -8.67
C ARG A 81 18.48 -14.05 -9.01
N HIS A 82 17.20 -14.26 -8.65
CA HIS A 82 16.11 -13.31 -8.89
C HIS A 82 15.95 -12.27 -7.76
N LEU A 83 16.63 -12.46 -6.63
CA LEU A 83 16.61 -11.52 -5.48
C LEU A 83 17.80 -10.56 -5.59
N VAL A 84 17.60 -9.30 -5.26
CA VAL A 84 18.68 -8.30 -5.10
C VAL A 84 18.65 -7.75 -3.69
N PHE A 85 19.74 -7.95 -2.93
CA PHE A 85 19.88 -7.44 -1.58
C PHE A 85 20.43 -6.00 -1.57
N GLY A 86 19.73 -5.06 -0.93
CA GLY A 86 20.21 -3.71 -0.62
C GLY A 86 20.45 -3.57 0.88
N ILE A 87 21.70 -3.69 1.31
CA ILE A 87 22.08 -3.73 2.72
C ILE A 87 22.43 -2.31 3.18
N ALA A 88 21.74 -1.81 4.20
CA ALA A 88 22.01 -0.51 4.82
C ALA A 88 23.22 -0.60 5.75
N SER A 89 24.18 0.31 5.59
CA SER A 89 25.39 0.34 6.42
C SER A 89 25.98 1.76 6.49
N SER A 90 27.10 1.93 7.18
CA SER A 90 27.89 3.16 7.21
C SER A 90 29.38 2.85 7.20
N ALA A 91 30.22 3.77 6.70
CA ALA A 91 31.66 3.62 6.67
C ALA A 91 32.30 3.50 8.08
N SER A 92 31.55 3.86 9.14
CA SER A 92 31.97 3.67 10.53
C SER A 92 31.45 2.38 11.17
N SER A 93 30.40 1.74 10.65
CA SER A 93 29.88 0.45 11.13
C SER A 93 30.45 -0.74 10.34
N TRP A 94 30.50 -0.62 9.00
CA TRP A 94 30.85 -1.69 8.07
C TRP A 94 32.13 -2.47 8.44
N PRO A 95 33.26 -1.83 8.83
CA PRO A 95 34.48 -2.55 9.20
C PRO A 95 34.33 -3.55 10.36
N ARG A 96 33.33 -3.36 11.24
CA ARG A 96 33.06 -4.23 12.40
C ARG A 96 31.82 -5.12 12.22
N ARG A 97 30.95 -4.82 11.26
CA ARG A 97 29.66 -5.54 11.04
C ARG A 97 29.63 -6.45 9.82
N ARG A 98 30.51 -6.25 8.83
CA ARG A 98 30.56 -7.05 7.59
C ARG A 98 30.57 -8.57 7.80
N ASP A 99 31.07 -9.02 8.95
CA ASP A 99 31.19 -10.44 9.28
C ASP A 99 29.81 -11.08 9.55
N TYR A 100 28.79 -10.32 9.98
CA TYR A 100 27.39 -10.77 10.02
C TYR A 100 26.84 -11.01 8.61
N VAL A 101 27.15 -10.13 7.66
CA VAL A 101 26.78 -10.30 6.25
C VAL A 101 27.51 -11.51 5.64
N ARG A 102 28.81 -11.71 5.94
CA ARG A 102 29.55 -12.90 5.49
C ARG A 102 28.94 -14.21 6.00
N ALA A 103 28.29 -14.21 7.16
CA ALA A 103 27.69 -15.43 7.73
C ALA A 103 26.52 -16.00 6.93
N TRP A 104 25.86 -15.20 6.07
CA TRP A 104 24.75 -15.65 5.21
C TRP A 104 24.97 -15.42 3.71
N TRP A 105 25.90 -14.54 3.33
CA TRP A 105 26.22 -14.25 1.93
C TRP A 105 26.81 -15.48 1.21
N ARG A 106 26.41 -15.68 -0.05
CA ARG A 106 26.85 -16.82 -0.87
C ARG A 106 27.53 -16.31 -2.15
N PRO A 107 28.87 -16.21 -2.18
CA PRO A 107 29.61 -15.75 -3.34
C PRO A 107 29.22 -16.50 -4.63
N GLY A 108 28.80 -15.76 -5.65
CA GLY A 108 28.33 -16.31 -6.93
C GLY A 108 26.85 -16.70 -6.99
N GLU A 109 26.17 -16.93 -5.86
CA GLU A 109 24.72 -17.19 -5.81
C GLU A 109 23.92 -15.91 -5.48
N THR A 110 24.28 -15.21 -4.41
CA THR A 110 23.58 -14.00 -3.95
C THR A 110 24.14 -12.76 -4.66
N ARG A 111 23.25 -11.83 -5.02
CA ARG A 111 23.57 -10.57 -5.72
C ARG A 111 22.94 -9.38 -4.98
N GLY A 112 23.65 -8.26 -4.94
CA GLY A 112 23.29 -7.16 -4.04
C GLY A 112 24.47 -6.26 -3.68
N PHE A 113 24.20 -5.23 -2.88
CA PHE A 113 25.14 -4.17 -2.55
C PHE A 113 24.99 -3.71 -1.10
N VAL A 114 26.11 -3.27 -0.52
CA VAL A 114 26.16 -2.61 0.79
C VAL A 114 26.26 -1.11 0.58
N TRP A 115 25.31 -0.34 1.11
CA TRP A 115 25.16 1.09 0.86
C TRP A 115 25.64 1.92 2.04
N LEU A 116 26.78 2.59 1.87
CA LEU A 116 27.42 3.45 2.87
C LEU A 116 26.98 4.92 2.75
N ASP A 117 27.29 5.69 3.80
CA ASP A 117 27.18 7.16 3.88
C ASP A 117 28.32 7.91 3.17
N ARG A 118 29.48 7.27 3.01
CA ARG A 118 30.69 7.84 2.41
C ARG A 118 31.68 6.74 2.01
N PRO A 119 32.75 7.04 1.24
CA PRO A 119 33.81 6.07 0.96
C PRO A 119 34.48 5.54 2.23
N LEU A 120 34.94 4.29 2.15
CA LEU A 120 35.84 3.70 3.14
C LEU A 120 37.24 4.32 3.02
N ASN A 121 38.05 4.21 4.07
CA ASN A 121 39.44 4.65 4.03
C ASN A 121 40.24 3.83 2.98
N SER A 122 41.23 4.44 2.33
CA SER A 122 42.04 3.78 1.28
C SER A 122 42.85 2.59 1.79
N SER A 123 43.11 2.52 3.10
CA SER A 123 43.74 1.38 3.77
C SER A 123 42.78 0.20 4.03
N PHE A 124 41.48 0.35 3.79
CA PHE A 124 40.51 -0.73 3.97
C PHE A 124 40.29 -1.49 2.64
N PRO A 125 40.29 -2.84 2.63
CA PRO A 125 40.01 -3.61 1.43
C PRO A 125 38.64 -3.27 0.84
N GLN A 126 38.63 -2.61 -0.33
CA GLN A 126 37.39 -2.25 -1.03
C GLN A 126 36.72 -3.45 -1.71
N THR A 127 37.50 -4.51 -1.98
CA THR A 127 37.06 -5.76 -2.59
C THR A 127 37.37 -6.94 -1.67
N ASP A 128 36.33 -7.69 -1.31
CA ASP A 128 36.40 -8.98 -0.64
C ASP A 128 35.38 -9.88 -1.35
N ALA A 129 35.85 -10.94 -2.04
CA ALA A 129 34.98 -11.81 -2.82
C ALA A 129 33.99 -12.62 -1.95
N SER A 130 34.21 -12.68 -0.64
CA SER A 130 33.27 -13.28 0.31
C SER A 130 32.12 -12.35 0.75
N LEU A 131 32.04 -11.13 0.20
CA LEU A 131 31.08 -10.09 0.58
C LEU A 131 30.36 -9.48 -0.63
N PRO A 132 29.22 -8.78 -0.42
CA PRO A 132 28.57 -7.98 -1.45
C PRO A 132 29.41 -6.76 -1.83
N THR A 133 29.24 -6.28 -3.07
CA THR A 133 29.93 -5.08 -3.56
C THR A 133 29.49 -3.84 -2.76
N VAL A 134 30.46 -3.11 -2.23
CA VAL A 134 30.22 -1.85 -1.51
C VAL A 134 29.89 -0.72 -2.49
N ARG A 135 28.90 0.11 -2.14
CA ARG A 135 28.55 1.36 -2.82
C ARG A 135 28.41 2.50 -1.81
N VAL A 136 28.60 3.73 -2.27
CA VAL A 136 28.24 4.93 -1.52
C VAL A 136 26.90 5.41 -2.06
N SER A 137 25.95 5.72 -1.18
CA SER A 137 24.65 6.28 -1.57
C SER A 137 24.80 7.76 -1.93
N GLU A 138 23.97 8.24 -2.86
CA GLU A 138 24.03 9.61 -3.38
C GLU A 138 23.77 10.68 -2.30
N ASP A 139 24.12 11.94 -2.60
CA ASP A 139 23.83 13.05 -1.70
C ASP A 139 22.31 13.24 -1.46
N THR A 140 21.99 13.44 -0.18
CA THR A 140 20.63 13.66 0.32
C THR A 140 20.43 15.06 0.93
N SER A 141 21.40 15.98 0.77
CA SER A 141 21.34 17.35 1.29
C SER A 141 20.04 18.09 0.94
N ARG A 142 19.54 17.92 -0.29
CA ARG A 142 18.32 18.56 -0.82
C ARG A 142 17.00 18.11 -0.18
N PHE A 143 16.97 17.01 0.57
CA PHE A 143 15.73 16.52 1.19
C PHE A 143 15.52 17.16 2.57
N PRO A 144 14.33 17.70 2.88
CA PRO A 144 14.04 18.21 4.21
C PRO A 144 14.02 17.09 5.27
N TYR A 145 14.52 17.41 6.48
CA TYR A 145 14.40 16.56 7.67
C TYR A 145 13.97 17.46 8.82
N THR A 146 12.80 17.21 9.40
CA THR A 146 12.20 18.11 10.42
C THR A 146 11.99 17.43 11.78
N TYR A 147 12.29 16.13 11.89
CA TYR A 147 12.22 15.40 13.16
C TYR A 147 13.38 15.77 14.09
N ARG A 148 13.08 16.45 15.21
CA ARG A 148 14.07 17.15 16.05
C ARG A 148 15.06 16.26 16.84
N LYS A 149 14.82 14.96 16.96
CA LYS A 149 15.60 14.02 17.80
C LYS A 149 16.09 12.77 17.03
N GLY A 150 16.23 12.87 15.72
CA GLY A 150 16.63 11.74 14.87
C GLY A 150 17.78 12.08 13.93
N LEU A 151 18.32 11.05 13.27
CA LEU A 151 19.50 11.19 12.41
C LEU A 151 19.08 11.43 10.95
N ARG A 152 19.63 12.48 10.34
CA ARG A 152 19.40 12.82 8.91
C ARG A 152 19.78 11.68 7.96
N SER A 153 20.69 10.80 8.37
CA SER A 153 21.07 9.57 7.67
C SER A 153 19.88 8.64 7.37
N ALA A 154 18.77 8.73 8.11
CA ALA A 154 17.53 8.01 7.83
C ALA A 154 16.97 8.27 6.42
N ILE A 155 17.19 9.46 5.85
CA ILE A 155 16.79 9.78 4.47
C ILE A 155 17.62 8.94 3.48
N ARG A 156 18.94 8.90 3.68
CA ARG A 156 19.86 8.11 2.86
C ARG A 156 19.54 6.61 2.96
N VAL A 157 19.35 6.09 4.17
CA VAL A 157 19.00 4.68 4.40
C VAL A 157 17.68 4.32 3.70
N ALA A 158 16.65 5.18 3.76
CA ALA A 158 15.43 4.96 2.97
C ALA A 158 15.70 4.99 1.45
N ARG A 159 16.56 5.90 0.98
CA ARG A 159 16.80 6.12 -0.46
C ARG A 159 17.59 5.01 -1.14
N ILE A 160 18.29 4.14 -0.39
CA ILE A 160 18.92 2.94 -0.96
C ILE A 160 17.90 2.03 -1.68
N VAL A 161 16.62 2.09 -1.30
CA VAL A 161 15.54 1.37 -2.00
C VAL A 161 15.44 1.82 -3.46
N ALA A 162 15.35 3.14 -3.69
CA ALA A 162 15.28 3.70 -5.01
C ALA A 162 16.62 3.59 -5.77
N GLU A 163 17.75 3.76 -5.08
CA GLU A 163 19.09 3.64 -5.68
C GLU A 163 19.40 2.20 -6.13
N THR A 164 19.00 1.17 -5.36
CA THR A 164 19.16 -0.25 -5.73
C THR A 164 18.34 -0.60 -6.98
N VAL A 165 17.11 -0.09 -7.10
CA VAL A 165 16.28 -0.27 -8.29
C VAL A 165 16.88 0.44 -9.52
N ARG A 166 17.42 1.65 -9.34
CA ARG A 166 18.05 2.46 -10.41
C ARG A 166 19.32 1.84 -10.98
N LEU A 167 19.90 0.82 -10.35
CA LEU A 167 21.02 0.05 -10.93
C LEU A 167 20.61 -0.77 -12.18
N GLY A 168 19.32 -0.87 -12.51
CA GLY A 168 18.85 -1.45 -13.78
C GLY A 168 19.21 -2.93 -13.96
N LEU A 169 19.38 -3.66 -12.86
CA LEU A 169 19.84 -5.05 -12.89
C LEU A 169 18.85 -5.96 -13.66
N PRO A 170 19.34 -6.84 -14.56
CA PRO A 170 18.48 -7.76 -15.31
C PRO A 170 17.99 -8.91 -14.43
N ASP A 171 16.84 -9.48 -14.81
CA ASP A 171 16.24 -10.68 -14.19
C ASP A 171 16.07 -10.57 -12.67
N VAL A 172 15.53 -9.44 -12.21
CA VAL A 172 15.24 -9.18 -10.79
C VAL A 172 13.73 -9.25 -10.57
N ARG A 173 13.30 -10.09 -9.63
CA ARG A 173 11.89 -10.24 -9.23
C ARG A 173 11.58 -9.63 -7.89
N TRP A 174 12.57 -9.59 -7.00
CA TRP A 174 12.41 -9.10 -5.63
C TRP A 174 13.62 -8.26 -5.23
N PHE A 175 13.36 -7.09 -4.66
CA PHE A 175 14.37 -6.28 -3.97
C PHE A 175 14.20 -6.50 -2.48
N VAL A 176 15.26 -6.96 -1.81
CA VAL A 176 15.28 -7.31 -0.39
C VAL A 176 16.16 -6.30 0.33
N PHE A 177 15.69 -5.77 1.46
CA PHE A 177 16.41 -4.75 2.23
C PHE A 177 16.55 -5.17 3.69
N GLY A 178 17.64 -4.75 4.31
CA GLY A 178 17.96 -4.96 5.73
C GLY A 178 19.22 -4.20 6.13
N ASP A 179 19.55 -4.21 7.42
CA ASP A 179 20.74 -3.54 7.98
C ASP A 179 22.00 -4.43 7.94
N ASP A 180 23.17 -3.87 8.27
CA ASP A 180 24.46 -4.59 8.27
C ASP A 180 24.66 -5.57 9.43
N ASP A 181 23.68 -5.68 10.32
CA ASP A 181 23.50 -6.75 11.31
C ASP A 181 22.28 -7.68 11.05
N THR A 182 21.52 -7.49 9.96
CA THR A 182 20.45 -8.42 9.55
C THR A 182 21.02 -9.70 8.94
N VAL A 183 20.46 -10.87 9.32
CA VAL A 183 20.88 -12.19 8.85
C VAL A 183 19.77 -12.87 8.04
N PHE A 184 20.00 -13.07 6.74
CA PHE A 184 18.99 -13.64 5.83
C PHE A 184 19.17 -15.15 5.63
N PHE A 185 18.17 -15.95 6.03
CA PHE A 185 18.07 -17.37 5.69
C PHE A 185 17.65 -17.54 4.22
N VAL A 186 18.58 -17.37 3.29
CA VAL A 186 18.33 -17.21 1.84
C VAL A 186 17.35 -18.24 1.25
N ASP A 187 17.50 -19.53 1.53
CA ASP A 187 16.59 -20.56 0.98
C ASP A 187 15.18 -20.49 1.58
N ASN A 188 15.05 -20.06 2.84
CA ASN A 188 13.75 -19.82 3.48
C ASN A 188 13.08 -18.60 2.84
N LEU A 189 13.83 -17.51 2.64
CA LEU A 189 13.35 -16.29 1.98
C LEU A 189 12.90 -16.58 0.54
N VAL A 190 13.67 -17.33 -0.25
CA VAL A 190 13.28 -17.78 -1.60
C VAL A 190 12.01 -18.64 -1.53
N ARG A 191 11.88 -19.54 -0.55
CA ARG A 191 10.65 -20.35 -0.36
C ARG A 191 9.43 -19.52 0.07
N VAL A 192 9.61 -18.43 0.82
CA VAL A 192 8.55 -17.47 1.15
C VAL A 192 8.14 -16.67 -0.08
N LEU A 193 9.09 -16.06 -0.79
CA LEU A 193 8.83 -15.22 -1.96
C LEU A 193 8.40 -16.00 -3.22
N ARG A 194 8.44 -17.34 -3.18
CA ARG A 194 7.76 -18.23 -4.15
C ARG A 194 6.23 -18.25 -4.02
N LYS A 195 5.67 -17.84 -2.87
CA LYS A 195 4.20 -17.81 -2.64
C LYS A 195 3.50 -16.67 -3.38
N TYR A 196 4.26 -15.73 -3.93
CA TYR A 196 3.77 -14.45 -4.44
C TYR A 196 4.16 -14.23 -5.90
N ASP A 197 3.22 -13.71 -6.68
CA ASP A 197 3.49 -13.23 -8.03
C ASP A 197 4.30 -11.92 -7.97
N HIS A 198 5.50 -11.94 -8.55
CA HIS A 198 6.44 -10.83 -8.56
C HIS A 198 6.04 -9.71 -9.54
N GLU A 199 5.12 -10.00 -10.46
CA GLU A 199 4.51 -9.02 -11.36
C GLU A 199 3.36 -8.26 -10.70
N MET A 200 2.82 -8.78 -9.59
CA MET A 200 1.86 -8.08 -8.75
C MET A 200 2.58 -7.21 -7.70
N TRP A 201 1.85 -6.29 -7.06
CA TRP A 201 2.43 -5.36 -6.08
C TRP A 201 2.41 -5.96 -4.67
N PHE A 202 3.59 -6.30 -4.14
CA PHE A 202 3.76 -6.84 -2.80
C PHE A 202 4.91 -6.16 -2.06
N TYR A 203 4.59 -5.71 -0.83
CA TYR A 203 5.55 -5.32 0.20
C TYR A 203 5.46 -6.38 1.30
N VAL A 204 6.51 -7.17 1.49
CA VAL A 204 6.52 -8.39 2.32
C VAL A 204 7.50 -8.20 3.48
N GLY A 205 7.10 -8.54 4.70
CA GLY A 205 7.89 -8.37 5.91
C GLY A 205 7.05 -8.62 7.15
N GLU A 206 7.50 -8.14 8.31
CA GLU A 206 6.71 -8.18 9.54
C GLU A 206 6.94 -6.93 10.39
N SER A 207 5.95 -6.62 11.22
CA SER A 207 6.02 -5.65 12.30
C SER A 207 7.04 -6.04 13.37
N SER A 208 7.41 -5.09 14.24
CA SER A 208 8.34 -5.37 15.34
C SER A 208 7.74 -6.32 16.36
N GLU A 209 8.53 -7.24 16.90
CA GLU A 209 8.23 -7.93 18.16
C GLU A 209 8.06 -6.94 19.34
N ASN A 210 8.58 -5.71 19.20
CA ASN A 210 8.45 -4.65 20.20
C ASN A 210 7.19 -3.78 19.97
N VAL A 211 6.20 -3.95 20.85
CA VAL A 211 4.91 -3.22 20.81
C VAL A 211 5.09 -1.69 20.85
N ASP A 212 6.10 -1.16 21.54
CA ASP A 212 6.36 0.29 21.57
C ASP A 212 6.96 0.81 20.26
N GLN A 213 7.78 0.02 19.56
CA GLN A 213 8.24 0.38 18.21
C GLN A 213 7.08 0.44 17.22
N ASN A 214 6.15 -0.52 17.28
CA ASN A 214 4.95 -0.50 16.45
C ASN A 214 4.02 0.68 16.79
N ARG A 215 3.83 0.97 18.08
CA ARG A 215 3.03 2.11 18.57
C ARG A 215 3.58 3.47 18.16
N VAL A 216 4.89 3.59 17.97
CA VAL A 216 5.56 4.85 17.56
C VAL A 216 5.69 4.98 16.04
N ASN A 217 5.75 3.87 15.29
CA ASN A 217 5.91 3.88 13.84
C ASN A 217 4.63 3.39 13.13
N SER A 218 4.41 2.08 13.04
CA SER A 218 3.18 1.45 12.56
C SER A 218 3.18 -0.04 12.94
N PHE A 219 2.00 -0.66 13.04
CA PHE A 219 1.84 -2.12 13.07
C PHE A 219 1.82 -2.72 11.65
N ASP A 220 1.63 -1.90 10.61
CA ASP A 220 1.58 -2.31 9.20
C ASP A 220 2.87 -1.94 8.45
N MET A 221 4.02 -1.87 9.14
CA MET A 221 5.33 -1.53 8.58
C MET A 221 6.31 -2.68 8.77
N GLY A 222 6.98 -3.08 7.69
CA GLY A 222 8.15 -3.97 7.74
C GLY A 222 9.38 -3.21 8.20
N PHE A 223 9.96 -3.60 9.34
CA PHE A 223 11.12 -2.93 9.96
C PHE A 223 12.46 -3.36 9.32
N GLY A 224 13.39 -2.43 9.17
CA GLY A 224 14.67 -2.64 8.49
C GLY A 224 15.57 -3.68 9.15
N GLY A 225 15.60 -3.71 10.49
CA GLY A 225 16.44 -4.67 11.25
C GLY A 225 16.09 -6.15 10.99
N GLY A 226 14.80 -6.47 10.89
CA GLY A 226 14.32 -7.80 10.47
C GLY A 226 14.24 -7.99 8.95
N GLY A 227 14.33 -6.90 8.21
CA GLY A 227 14.31 -6.84 6.76
C GLY A 227 12.91 -6.86 6.16
N PHE A 228 12.85 -6.53 4.86
CA PHE A 228 11.64 -6.60 4.05
C PHE A 228 11.96 -6.85 2.58
N ALA A 229 10.96 -7.28 1.81
CA ALA A 229 11.04 -7.49 0.37
C ALA A 229 9.97 -6.67 -0.38
N ILE A 230 10.33 -6.17 -1.55
CA ILE A 230 9.42 -5.45 -2.46
C ILE A 230 9.47 -6.14 -3.83
N SER A 231 8.30 -6.47 -4.39
CA SER A 231 8.21 -7.08 -5.73
C SER A 231 8.70 -6.13 -6.82
N HIS A 232 9.22 -6.65 -7.94
CA HIS A 232 9.84 -5.86 -9.00
C HIS A 232 8.94 -4.73 -9.49
N ARG A 233 7.67 -5.02 -9.79
CA ARG A 233 6.74 -4.02 -10.36
C ARG A 233 6.40 -2.90 -9.37
N LEU A 234 6.32 -3.22 -8.08
CA LEU A 234 6.12 -2.22 -7.02
C LEU A 234 7.40 -1.40 -6.77
N ALA A 235 8.56 -2.04 -6.69
CA ALA A 235 9.85 -1.38 -6.51
C ALA A 235 10.16 -0.41 -7.67
N ALA A 236 9.85 -0.82 -8.90
CA ALA A 236 9.95 0.02 -10.10
C ALA A 236 8.95 1.20 -10.10
N ALA A 237 7.76 1.05 -9.51
CA ALA A 237 6.82 2.15 -9.32
C ALA A 237 7.31 3.13 -8.24
N LEU A 238 7.68 2.60 -7.08
CA LEU A 238 8.21 3.33 -5.93
C LEU A 238 9.42 4.19 -6.33
N ALA A 239 10.43 3.61 -7.00
CA ALA A 239 11.65 4.31 -7.37
C ALA A 239 11.45 5.52 -8.31
N ARG A 240 10.29 5.64 -8.99
CA ARG A 240 9.93 6.84 -9.78
C ARG A 240 9.40 7.97 -8.91
N VAL A 241 8.61 7.66 -7.88
CA VAL A 241 7.97 8.66 -7.00
C VAL A 241 8.77 8.99 -5.74
N PHE A 242 9.69 8.10 -5.34
CA PHE A 242 10.32 8.07 -4.01
C PHE A 242 10.96 9.40 -3.59
N ASP A 243 11.75 10.01 -4.47
CA ASP A 243 12.42 11.28 -4.18
C ASP A 243 11.40 12.41 -3.88
N SER A 244 10.22 12.42 -4.52
CA SER A 244 9.16 13.39 -4.17
C SER A 244 8.49 13.05 -2.84
N CYS A 245 8.36 11.77 -2.52
CA CYS A 245 7.75 11.27 -1.30
C CYS A 245 8.63 11.55 -0.06
N LEU A 246 9.96 11.42 -0.18
CA LEU A 246 10.92 11.81 0.86
C LEU A 246 10.80 13.29 1.28
N VAL A 247 10.34 14.17 0.39
CA VAL A 247 10.04 15.58 0.71
C VAL A 247 8.75 15.72 1.52
N ARG A 248 7.70 14.95 1.21
CA ARG A 248 6.43 14.95 1.95
C ARG A 248 6.59 14.41 3.37
N TYR A 249 7.32 13.31 3.52
CA TYR A 249 7.56 12.64 4.81
C TYR A 249 8.85 13.07 5.52
N ALA A 250 9.23 14.33 5.35
CA ALA A 250 10.35 15.00 6.04
C ALA A 250 10.30 14.87 7.58
N HIS A 251 9.09 14.73 8.12
CA HIS A 251 8.77 14.76 9.55
C HIS A 251 8.87 13.41 10.26
N LEU A 252 9.02 12.29 9.54
CA LEU A 252 9.12 10.96 10.14
C LEU A 252 10.49 10.75 10.81
N TYR A 253 10.55 9.80 11.75
CA TYR A 253 11.77 9.47 12.48
C TYR A 253 12.80 8.73 11.59
N GLY A 254 12.59 7.43 11.38
CA GLY A 254 13.53 6.51 10.73
C GLY A 254 13.42 6.41 9.21
N SER A 255 14.20 5.50 8.63
CA SER A 255 14.16 5.13 7.21
C SER A 255 12.87 4.41 6.86
N ASP A 256 12.51 3.42 7.66
CA ASP A 256 11.53 2.39 7.33
C ASP A 256 10.14 3.01 7.27
N ALA A 257 9.86 3.91 8.22
CA ALA A 257 8.65 4.73 8.24
C ALA A 257 8.46 5.55 6.95
N ARG A 258 9.55 5.99 6.29
CA ARG A 258 9.48 6.68 4.99
C ARG A 258 9.22 5.69 3.87
N VAL A 259 9.86 4.51 3.88
CA VAL A 259 9.61 3.45 2.88
C VAL A 259 8.14 3.01 2.94
N PHE A 260 7.64 2.70 4.13
CA PHE A 260 6.23 2.40 4.42
C PHE A 260 5.29 3.52 3.98
N ALA A 261 5.54 4.77 4.37
CA ALA A 261 4.68 5.89 3.98
C ALA A 261 4.60 6.08 2.45
N CYS A 262 5.70 5.87 1.72
CA CYS A 262 5.71 5.93 0.26
C CYS A 262 5.03 4.72 -0.42
N LEU A 263 5.01 3.56 0.23
CA LEU A 263 4.27 2.37 -0.23
C LEU A 263 2.77 2.52 0.05
N ALA A 264 2.39 3.07 1.19
CA ALA A 264 1.02 3.43 1.54
C ALA A 264 0.46 4.52 0.61
N GLU A 265 1.28 5.49 0.18
CA GLU A 265 0.88 6.49 -0.84
C GLU A 265 0.61 5.85 -2.22
N LEU A 266 1.26 4.72 -2.53
CA LEU A 266 0.95 3.87 -3.70
C LEU A 266 -0.22 2.91 -3.45
N GLY A 267 -0.88 2.96 -2.28
CA GLY A 267 -2.00 2.09 -1.93
C GLY A 267 -1.62 0.67 -1.51
N VAL A 268 -0.34 0.41 -1.16
CA VAL A 268 0.14 -0.92 -0.76
C VAL A 268 0.43 -0.99 0.74
N GLY A 269 -0.32 -1.83 1.45
CA GLY A 269 -0.05 -2.21 2.83
C GLY A 269 0.95 -3.38 2.95
N LEU A 270 1.38 -3.69 4.17
CA LEU A 270 2.28 -4.81 4.44
C LEU A 270 1.60 -6.16 4.23
N THR A 271 2.33 -7.07 3.60
CA THR A 271 2.02 -8.49 3.48
C THR A 271 2.80 -9.23 4.57
N HIS A 272 2.12 -9.52 5.68
CA HIS A 272 2.73 -10.07 6.90
C HIS A 272 3.27 -11.49 6.70
N GLU A 273 4.53 -11.69 7.05
CA GLU A 273 5.23 -12.99 7.04
C GLU A 273 6.02 -13.16 8.35
N ARG A 274 5.59 -14.09 9.21
CA ARG A 274 6.16 -14.34 10.55
C ARG A 274 7.58 -14.97 10.57
N GLY A 275 8.38 -14.70 9.55
CA GLY A 275 9.78 -15.13 9.41
C GLY A 275 10.76 -13.98 9.20
N PHE A 276 10.29 -12.73 9.32
CA PHE A 276 11.10 -11.52 9.48
C PHE A 276 11.00 -11.11 10.95
N HIS A 277 12.12 -10.77 11.60
CA HIS A 277 12.25 -10.63 13.06
C HIS A 277 13.22 -9.51 13.44
N GLN A 278 12.86 -8.59 14.33
CA GLN A 278 13.63 -7.36 14.63
C GLN A 278 14.40 -7.37 15.96
#